data_AF-A0A1C8ZVA6-F1
#
_entry.id   AF-A0A1C8ZVA6-F1
#
_cell.length_a   1.000
_cell.length_b   1.000
_cell.length_c   1.000
_cell.angle_alpha   90.00
_cell.angle_beta   90.00
_cell.angle_gamma   90.00
#
_symmetry.space_group_name_H-M   'P 1'
#
loop_
_entity.id
_entity.type
_entity.pdbx_description
1 polymer ?
#
loop_
_entity_poly.entity_id
_entity_poly.type
_entity_poly.pdbx_seq_one_letter_code
_entity_poly.pdbx_strand_id
1 'polypeptide(L)'
;MLDSPTDLLILLVVIAVVFFGSSKIPEIFRSLGRAMGEFKKGRIEAEMEIQQMYSQPSANQSVEELEKKLVELQKEIEQLKQSRA
;
A
#
# COMPACT_ATOMS: atom_id res chain seq x y z
N MET A 1 24.05 -39.89 -24.25
CA MET A 1 24.75 -39.23 -23.11
C MET A 1 24.23 -37.81 -22.86
N LEU A 2 23.17 -37.36 -23.55
CA LEU A 2 22.49 -36.07 -23.30
C LEU A 2 20.97 -36.27 -23.33
N ASP A 3 20.51 -37.42 -22.83
CA ASP A 3 19.13 -37.87 -22.97
C ASP A 3 18.30 -37.56 -21.70
N SER A 4 18.96 -37.10 -20.62
CA SER A 4 18.33 -36.73 -19.36
C SER A 4 17.96 -35.24 -19.31
N PRO A 5 16.76 -34.88 -18.83
CA PRO A 5 16.38 -33.48 -18.58
C PRO A 5 17.38 -32.73 -17.67
N THR A 6 18.04 -33.44 -16.76
CA THR A 6 19.06 -32.87 -15.87
C THR A 6 20.30 -32.45 -16.64
N ASP A 7 20.74 -33.24 -17.62
CA ASP A 7 21.93 -32.93 -18.43
C ASP A 7 21.69 -31.67 -19.26
N LEU A 8 20.48 -31.52 -19.81
CA LEU A 8 20.08 -30.31 -20.53
C LEU A 8 20.07 -29.08 -19.62
N LEU A 9 19.57 -29.22 -18.38
CA LEU A 9 19.54 -28.13 -17.41
C LEU A 9 20.96 -27.70 -17.04
N ILE A 10 21.86 -28.65 -16.77
CA ILE A 10 23.27 -28.38 -16.47
C ILE A 10 23.93 -27.66 -17.65
N LEU A 11 23.71 -28.13 -18.89
CA LEU A 11 24.23 -27.49 -20.09
C LEU A 11 23.75 -26.03 -20.22
N LEU A 12 22.47 -25.78 -19.96
CA LEU A 12 21.90 -24.44 -19.98
C LEU A 12 22.53 -23.52 -18.93
N VAL A 13 22.72 -24.03 -17.71
CA VAL A 13 23.37 -23.27 -16.63
C VAL A 13 24.81 -22.96 -16.99
N VAL A 14 25.56 -23.92 -17.53
CA VAL A 14 26.94 -23.72 -17.97
C VAL A 14 27.02 -22.66 -19.06
N ILE A 15 26.16 -22.76 -20.09
CA ILE A 15 26.05 -21.75 -21.15
C ILE A 15 25.76 -20.38 -20.53
N ALA A 16 24.74 -20.28 -19.67
CA ALA A 16 24.40 -19.02 -19.01
C ALA A 16 25.58 -18.45 -18.21
N VAL A 17 26.32 -19.28 -17.46
CA VAL A 17 27.50 -18.83 -16.70
C VAL A 17 28.65 -18.41 -17.61
N VAL A 18 28.84 -19.02 -18.78
CA VAL A 18 29.87 -18.62 -19.74
C VAL A 18 29.54 -17.27 -20.39
N PHE A 19 28.28 -17.05 -20.79
CA PHE A 19 27.86 -15.80 -21.43
C PHE A 19 27.69 -14.64 -20.45
N PHE A 20 27.09 -14.89 -19.29
CA PHE A 20 26.80 -13.85 -18.29
C PHE A 20 27.87 -13.74 -17.20
N GLY A 21 28.73 -14.74 -17.03
CA GLY A 21 29.70 -14.82 -15.95
C GLY A 21 29.06 -15.29 -14.63
N SER A 22 29.85 -15.95 -13.78
CA SER A 22 29.40 -16.46 -12.48
C SER A 22 28.98 -15.35 -11.51
N SER A 23 29.44 -14.12 -11.73
CA SER A 23 29.14 -12.97 -10.86
C SER A 23 27.74 -12.40 -11.06
N LYS A 24 27.09 -12.59 -12.22
CA LYS A 24 25.79 -11.97 -12.51
C LYS A 24 24.64 -12.60 -11.72
N ILE A 25 24.68 -13.92 -11.50
CA ILE A 25 23.65 -14.64 -10.73
C ILE A 25 23.58 -14.10 -9.28
N PRO A 26 24.69 -14.01 -8.50
CA PRO A 26 24.70 -13.38 -7.18
C PRO A 26 24.30 -11.90 -7.17
N GLU A 27 24.69 -11.14 -8.19
CA GLU A 27 24.39 -9.71 -8.32
C GLU A 27 22.89 -9.46 -8.51
N ILE A 28 22.23 -10.27 -9.35
CA ILE A 28 20.78 -10.22 -9.55
C ILE A 28 20.06 -10.57 -8.25
N PHE A 29 20.47 -11.63 -7.53
CA PHE A 29 19.85 -11.95 -6.24
C PHE A 29 20.03 -10.85 -5.19
N ARG A 30 21.21 -10.22 -5.12
CA ARG A 30 21.44 -9.10 -4.20
C ARG A 30 20.58 -7.88 -4.54
N SER A 31 20.52 -7.50 -5.82
CA SER A 31 19.73 -6.33 -6.26
C SER A 31 18.23 -6.58 -6.11
N LEU A 32 17.75 -7.76 -6.52
CA LEU A 32 16.36 -8.17 -6.34
C LEU A 32 15.98 -8.28 -4.86
N GLY A 33 16.85 -8.83 -4.02
CA GLY A 33 16.63 -8.91 -2.57
C GLY A 33 16.53 -7.53 -1.92
N ARG A 34 17.37 -6.58 -2.33
CA ARG A 34 17.26 -5.17 -1.90
C ARG A 34 15.96 -4.54 -2.36
N ALA A 35 15.62 -4.66 -3.65
CA ALA A 35 14.40 -4.11 -4.21
C ALA A 35 13.15 -4.67 -3.54
N MET A 36 13.09 -5.99 -3.32
CA MET A 36 12.00 -6.65 -2.60
C MET A 36 11.92 -6.18 -1.14
N GLY A 37 13.06 -5.96 -0.49
CA GLY A 37 13.13 -5.43 0.88
C GLY A 37 12.55 -4.02 0.99
N GLU A 38 13.00 -3.10 0.13
CA GLU A 38 12.48 -1.73 0.10
C GLU A 38 11.00 -1.69 -0.32
N PHE A 39 10.59 -2.52 -1.28
CA PHE A 39 9.19 -2.65 -1.66
C PHE A 39 8.31 -3.10 -0.49
N LYS A 40 8.77 -4.10 0.29
CA LYS A 40 8.03 -4.58 1.47
C LYS A 40 7.91 -3.48 2.54
N LYS A 41 8.97 -2.71 2.80
CA LYS A 41 8.92 -1.58 3.74
C LYS A 41 7.93 -0.51 3.27
N GLY A 42 8.03 -0.07 2.02
CA GLY A 42 7.13 0.91 1.45
C GLY A 42 5.67 0.46 1.45
N ARG A 43 5.40 -0.84 1.25
CA ARG A 43 4.04 -1.39 1.39
C ARG A 43 3.49 -1.28 2.82
N ILE A 44 4.31 -1.57 3.83
CA ILE A 44 3.89 -1.47 5.24
C ILE A 44 3.67 -0.01 5.63
N GLU A 45 4.56 0.89 5.21
CA GLU A 45 4.41 2.34 5.43
C GLU A 45 3.15 2.88 4.78
N ALA A 46 2.88 2.51 3.53
CA ALA A 46 1.65 2.91 2.83
C ALA A 46 0.39 2.39 3.53
N GLU A 47 0.40 1.14 4.01
CA GLU A 47 -0.73 0.57 4.75
C GLU A 47 -0.97 1.30 6.07
N MET A 48 0.10 1.62 6.81
CA MET A 48 0.01 2.42 8.04
C MET A 48 -0.49 3.83 7.78
N GLU A 49 -0.02 4.49 6.72
CA GLU A 49 -0.46 5.84 6.35
C GLU A 49 -1.95 5.84 5.99
N ILE A 50 -2.40 4.88 5.18
CA ILE A 50 -3.81 4.69 4.85
C ILE A 50 -4.63 4.45 6.13
N GLN A 51 -4.18 3.57 7.01
CA GLN A 51 -4.87 3.30 8.27
C GLN A 51 -4.92 4.54 9.17
N GLN A 52 -3.86 5.34 9.20
CA GLN A 52 -3.82 6.61 9.95
C GLN A 52 -4.77 7.65 9.36
N MET A 53 -4.88 7.74 8.02
CA MET A 53 -5.87 8.62 7.37
C MET A 53 -7.31 8.23 7.73
N TYR A 54 -7.61 6.93 7.79
CA TYR A 54 -8.93 6.45 8.23
C TYR A 54 -9.16 6.55 9.75
N SER A 55 -8.09 6.55 10.54
CA SER A 55 -8.16 6.63 12.01
C SER A 55 -8.04 8.07 12.53
N GLN A 56 -7.71 9.05 11.68
CA GLN A 56 -7.74 10.45 12.09
C GLN A 56 -9.19 10.88 12.38
N PRO A 57 -9.45 11.48 13.57
CA PRO A 57 -10.81 11.90 13.97
C PRO A 57 -11.40 12.99 13.09
N SER A 58 -10.65 13.56 12.14
CA SER A 58 -11.03 14.75 11.37
C SER A 58 -12.33 14.58 10.59
N ALA A 59 -12.63 13.36 10.09
CA ALA A 59 -13.92 13.10 9.45
C ALA A 59 -15.08 13.07 10.47
N ASN A 60 -14.91 12.41 11.61
CA ASN A 60 -15.95 12.32 12.65
C ASN A 60 -16.20 13.65 13.36
N GLN A 61 -15.14 14.42 13.65
CA GLN A 61 -15.27 15.74 14.28
C GLN A 61 -16.03 16.73 13.39
N SER A 62 -15.77 16.69 12.08
CA SER A 62 -16.49 17.53 11.11
C SER A 62 -17.97 17.16 11.01
N VAL A 63 -18.28 15.86 10.99
CA VAL A 63 -19.67 15.35 10.91
C VAL A 63 -20.44 15.70 12.19
N GLU A 64 -19.84 15.52 13.35
CA GLU A 64 -20.51 15.80 14.63
C GLU A 64 -20.73 17.30 14.86
N GLU A 65 -19.85 18.16 14.35
CA GLU A 65 -20.04 19.62 14.37
C GLU A 65 -21.12 20.09 13.37
N LEU A 66 -21.22 19.44 12.20
CA LEU A 66 -22.30 19.68 11.23
C LEU A 66 -23.67 19.25 11.80
N GLU A 67 -23.75 18.10 12.47
CA GLU A 67 -24.98 17.64 13.11
C GLU A 67 -25.46 18.60 14.20
N LYS A 68 -24.54 19.09 15.06
CA LYS A 68 -24.89 20.09 16.09
C LYS A 68 -25.45 21.38 15.46
N LYS A 69 -24.83 21.88 14.39
CA LYS A 69 -25.32 23.08 13.68
C LYS A 69 -26.70 22.86 13.06
N LEU A 70 -26.97 21.68 12.50
CA LEU A 70 -28.29 21.35 11.92
C LEU A 70 -29.39 21.31 12.99
N VAL A 71 -29.08 20.79 14.19
CA VAL A 71 -30.02 20.76 15.33
C VAL A 71 -30.29 22.18 15.86
N GLU A 72 -29.25 23.00 16.00
CA GLU A 72 -29.37 24.40 16.42
C GLU A 72 -30.24 25.21 15.44
N LEU A 73 -29.97 25.09 14.14
CA LEU A 73 -30.74 25.75 13.08
C LEU A 73 -32.22 25.35 13.08
N GLN A 74 -32.53 24.06 13.27
CA GLN A 74 -33.92 23.60 13.40
C GLN A 74 -34.63 24.26 14.58
N LYS A 75 -33.94 24.36 15.72
CA LYS A 75 -34.49 25.00 16.92
C LYS A 75 -34.78 26.48 16.69
N GLU A 76 -33.90 27.17 15.96
CA GLU A 76 -34.06 28.58 15.57
C GLU A 76 -35.26 28.79 14.63
N ILE A 77 -35.42 27.91 13.63
CA ILE A 77 -36.58 27.93 12.73
C ILE A 77 -37.89 27.70 13.49
N GLU A 78 -37.89 26.79 14.46
CA GLU A 78 -39.07 26.49 15.27
C GLU A 78 -39.47 27.71 16.13
N GLN A 79 -38.50 28.38 16.73
CA GLN A 79 -38.71 29.62 17.48
C GLN A 79 -39.24 30.75 16.59
N LEU A 80 -38.72 30.89 15.36
CA LEU A 80 -39.19 31.89 14.40
C LEU A 80 -40.61 31.59 13.91
N LYS A 81 -41.01 30.32 13.80
CA LYS A 81 -42.41 29.95 13.51
C LYS A 81 -43.34 30.30 14.67
N GLN A 82 -42.89 30.08 15.90
CA GLN A 82 -43.67 30.37 17.11
C GLN A 82 -43.82 31.87 17.38
N SER A 83 -42.86 32.69 16.98
CA SER A 83 -42.92 34.16 17.12
C SER A 83 -43.72 34.85 16.01
N ARG A 84 -44.01 34.16 14.91
CA ARG A 84 -44.82 34.66 13.78
C ARG A 84 -46.32 34.35 13.89
N ALA A 85 -46.73 33.61 14.92
CA ALA A 85 -48.13 33.34 15.28
C ALA A 85 -48.56 34.29 16.41
#